data_AF-A0A5C8UAK0-F1
#
_entry.id   AF-A0A5C8UAK0-F1
#
_cell.length_a   1.000
_cell.length_b   1.000
_cell.length_c   1.000
_cell.angle_alpha   90.00
_cell.angle_beta   90.00
_cell.angle_gamma   90.00
#
_symmetry.space_group_name_H-M   'P 1'
#
loop_
_entity.id
_entity.type
_entity.pdbx_description
1 polymer ?
#
loop_
_entity_poly.entity_id
_entity_poly.type
_entity_poly.pdbx_seq_one_letter_code
_entity_poly.pdbx_strand_id
1 'polypeptide(L)' 'MDPHRFEHGGNSYEVLFERTPEGWVGRIHCEGTDKVQVIGFPVGPGFDPDDVRGSLIAGCEAAIARFPGPAPTRH' A
#
# COMPACT_ATOMS: atom_id res chain seq x y z
N MET A 1 6.43 10.15 -6.06
CA MET A 1 6.84 9.78 -4.70
C MET A 1 7.59 8.47 -4.81
N ASP A 2 8.67 8.27 -4.04
CA ASP A 2 9.42 7.01 -4.12
C ASP A 2 8.57 5.82 -3.69
N PRO A 3 8.76 4.64 -4.31
CA PRO A 3 8.15 3.41 -3.85
C PRO A 3 8.47 3.16 -2.37
N HIS A 4 7.53 2.55 -1.66
CA HIS A 4 7.75 2.10 -0.29
C HIS A 4 7.70 0.58 -0.23
N ARG A 5 8.70 -0.05 0.38
CA ARG A 5 8.76 -1.49 0.55
C ARG A 5 8.65 -1.85 2.03
N PHE A 6 7.82 -2.84 2.35
CA PHE A 6 7.66 -3.37 3.69
C PHE A 6 7.38 -4.87 3.66
N GLU A 7 7.58 -5.55 4.78
CA GLU A 7 7.33 -6.98 4.94
C GLU A 7 6.09 -7.20 5.82
N HIS A 8 5.20 -8.12 5.43
CA HIS A 8 4.03 -8.49 6.23
C HIS A 8 3.69 -9.97 6.06
N GLY A 9 3.54 -10.70 7.17
CA GLY A 9 3.17 -12.12 7.13
C GLY A 9 4.17 -13.02 6.39
N GLY A 10 5.44 -12.62 6.29
CA GLY A 10 6.49 -13.34 5.56
C GLY A 10 6.54 -13.07 4.05
N ASN A 11 5.74 -12.13 3.55
CA ASN A 11 5.78 -11.65 2.17
C ASN A 11 6.34 -10.22 2.11
N SER A 12 7.08 -9.91 1.06
CA SER A 12 7.52 -8.55 0.75
C SER A 12 6.50 -7.84 -0.13
N TYR A 13 6.15 -6.60 0.22
CA TYR A 13 5.24 -5.77 -0.54
C TYR A 13 5.93 -4.48 -0.95
N GLU A 14 5.73 -4.08 -2.21
CA GLU A 14 6.14 -2.80 -2.74
C GLU A 14 4.91 -1.95 -3.05
N VAL A 15 4.91 -0.70 -2.61
CA VAL A 15 3.82 0.25 -2.80
C VAL A 15 4.28 1.39 -3.69
N LEU A 16 3.56 1.58 -4.79
CA LEU A 16 3.71 2.72 -5.68
C LEU A 16 2.60 3.71 -5.42
N PHE A 17 2.98 4.96 -5.10
CA PHE A 17 2.02 6.04 -4.86
C PHE A 17 1.89 6.92 -6.10
N GLU A 18 0.68 6.98 -6.64
CA GLU A 18 0.31 7.81 -7.78
C GLU A 18 -0.63 8.92 -7.33
N ARG A 19 -0.31 10.17 -7.71
CA ARG A 19 -1.20 11.31 -7.47
C ARG A 19 -2.26 11.36 -8.56
N THR A 20 -3.53 11.42 -8.17
CA THR A 20 -4.67 11.63 -9.07
C THR A 20 -5.33 12.97 -8.78
N PRO A 21 -6.25 13.48 -9.63
CA PRO A 21 -6.99 14.71 -9.32
C PRO A 21 -7.81 14.61 -8.01
N GLU A 22 -8.34 13.42 -7.72
CA GLU A 22 -9.24 13.15 -6.59
C GLU A 22 -8.49 12.83 -5.28
N GLY A 23 -7.20 12.52 -5.36
CA GLY A 23 -6.40 12.13 -4.20
C GLY A 23 -5.13 11.38 -4.56
N TRP A 24 -4.85 10.33 -3.80
CA TRP A 24 -3.72 9.46 -4.04
C TRP A 24 -4.20 8.03 -4.27
N VAL A 25 -3.41 7.28 -5.02
CA VAL A 25 -3.64 5.85 -5.26
C VAL A 25 -2.38 5.12 -4.85
N GLY A 26 -2.51 4.17 -3.92
CA GLY A 26 -1.47 3.21 -3.57
C GLY A 26 -1.67 1.92 -4.35
N ARG A 27 -0.72 1.57 -5.21
CA ARG A 27 -0.65 0.25 -5.86
C ARG A 27 0.33 -0.62 -5.08
N ILE A 28 -0.20 -1.63 -4.42
CA ILE A 28 0.54 -2.58 -3.60
C ILE A 28 0.80 -3.83 -4.45
N HIS A 29 2.06 -4.14 -4.68
CA HIS A 29 2.53 -5.32 -5.38
C HIS A 29 3.17 -6.27 -4.36
N CYS A 30 2.73 -7.53 -4.33
CA CYS A 30 3.37 -8.55 -3.51
C CYS A 30 4.48 -9.21 -4.31
N GLU A 31 5.74 -9.09 -3.85
CA GLU A 31 6.87 -9.74 -4.50
C GLU A 31 6.66 -11.27 -4.53
N GLY A 32 6.96 -11.88 -5.68
CA GLY A 32 6.73 -13.30 -5.92
C GLY A 32 5.33 -13.65 -6.43
N THR A 33 4.44 -12.68 -6.64
CA THR A 33 3.12 -12.90 -7.23
C THR A 33 2.76 -11.81 -8.23
N ASP A 34 1.94 -12.13 -9.24
CA ASP A 34 1.36 -11.14 -10.16
C ASP A 34 0.17 -10.37 -9.56
N LYS A 35 -0.03 -10.44 -8.23
CA LYS A 35 -1.16 -9.77 -7.57
C LYS A 35 -0.81 -8.32 -7.27
N VAL A 36 -1.59 -7.42 -7.85
CA VAL A 36 -1.59 -5.99 -7.53
C VAL A 36 -2.90 -5.65 -6.82
N GLN A 37 -2.79 -5.09 -5.61
CA GLN A 37 -3.91 -4.50 -4.89
C GLN A 37 -3.86 -2.98 -5.03
N VAL A 38 -5.00 -2.36 -5.31
CA VAL A 38 -5.08 -0.90 -5.51
C VAL A 38 -5.97 -0.29 -4.43
N ILE A 39 -5.49 0.76 -3.79
CA ILE A 39 -6.21 1.50 -2.75
C ILE A 39 -6.26 2.98 -3.12
N GLY A 40 -7.47 3.53 -3.07
CA GLY A 40 -7.71 4.96 -3.21
C GLY A 40 -7.66 5.65 -1.85
N PHE A 41 -6.97 6.78 -1.80
CA PHE A 41 -6.86 7.70 -0.68
C PHE A 41 -7.48 9.04 -1.11
N PRO A 42 -8.80 9.22 -0.96
CA PRO A 42 -9.43 10.50 -1.28
C PRO A 42 -8.87 11.59 -0.36
N VAL A 43 -8.70 12.80 -0.89
CA VAL A 43 -8.32 13.95 -0.04
C VAL A 43 -9.49 14.24 0.92
N GLY A 44 -9.28 13.97 2.21
CA GLY A 44 -10.35 14.03 3.21
C GLY A 44 -9.85 13.74 4.64
N PRO A 45 -10.76 13.66 5.62
CA PRO A 45 -10.39 13.44 7.02
C PRO A 45 -9.63 12.10 7.19
N GLY A 46 -8.46 12.16 7.86
CA GLY A 46 -7.53 11.03 8.01
C GLY A 46 -6.31 11.09 7.09
N PHE A 47 -6.26 12.06 6.17
CA PHE A 47 -5.07 12.41 5.41
C PHE A 47 -4.35 13.56 6.12
N ASP A 48 -3.13 13.32 6.58
CA ASP A 48 -2.28 14.38 7.09
C ASP A 48 -1.60 15.10 5.91
N PRO A 49 -1.90 16.38 5.66
CA PRO A 49 -1.26 17.13 4.57
C PRO A 49 0.22 17.45 4.86
N ASP A 50 0.64 17.45 6.13
CA ASP A 50 2.03 17.66 6.54
C ASP A 50 2.83 16.34 6.48
N ASP A 51 2.18 15.18 6.63
CA ASP A 51 2.75 13.85 6.40
C ASP A 51 1.90 12.96 5.47
N VAL A 52 1.83 13.40 4.22
CA VAL A 52 1.15 12.66 3.15
C VAL A 52 1.70 11.24 3.04
N ARG A 53 3.03 11.09 3.09
CA ARG A 53 3.68 9.79 2.87
C ARG A 53 3.34 8.81 4.01
N GLY A 54 3.46 9.23 5.26
CA GLY A 54 3.13 8.40 6.41
C GLY A 54 1.66 7.98 6.42
N SER A 55 0.75 8.90 6.07
CA SER A 55 -0.69 8.61 5.94
C SER A 55 -0.97 7.51 4.91
N LEU A 56 -0.31 7.58 3.75
CA LEU A 56 -0.50 6.59 2.68
C LEU A 56 0.09 5.22 3.06
N ILE A 57 1.28 5.20 3.67
CA ILE A 57 1.92 3.96 4.13
C ILE A 57 1.05 3.26 5.17
N ALA A 58 0.60 3.99 6.21
CA ALA A 58 -0.22 3.43 7.28
C ALA A 58 -1.52 2.81 6.74
N GLY A 59 -2.17 3.45 5.76
CA GLY A 59 -3.37 2.89 5.14
C GLY A 59 -3.10 1.65 4.29
N CYS A 60 -1.97 1.59 3.57
CA CYS A 60 -1.55 0.40 2.85
C CYS A 60 -1.26 -0.78 3.79
N GLU A 61 -0.51 -0.55 4.87
CA GLU A 61 -0.24 -1.58 5.89
C GLU A 61 -1.54 -2.08 6.53
N ALA A 62 -2.44 -1.18 6.90
CA ALA A 62 -3.73 -1.53 7.50
C ALA A 62 -4.63 -2.34 6.54
N ALA A 63 -4.53 -2.10 5.24
CA ALA A 63 -5.28 -2.84 4.25
C ALA A 63 -4.73 -4.25 4.04
N ILE A 64 -3.40 -4.42 3.99
CA ILE A 64 -2.78 -5.75 3.93
C ILE A 64 -3.07 -6.55 5.21
N ALA A 65 -3.10 -5.89 6.37
CA ALA A 65 -3.49 -6.55 7.62
C ALA A 65 -4.96 -7.05 7.60
N ARG A 66 -5.85 -6.39 6.86
CA ARG A 66 -7.26 -6.77 6.69
C ARG A 66 -7.50 -7.79 5.58
N PHE A 67 -6.68 -7.74 4.53
CA PHE A 67 -6.72 -8.68 3.42
C PHE A 67 -5.45 -9.54 3.50
N PRO A 68 -5.49 -10.69 4.20
CA PRO A 68 -4.33 -11.56 4.25
C PRO A 68 -3.94 -11.88 2.81
N GLY A 69 -2.75 -11.43 2.41
CA GLY A 69 -2.20 -11.66 1.09
C GLY A 69 -2.11 -13.16 0.78
N PRO A 70 -1.72 -13.53 -0.44
CA PRO A 70 -1.50 -14.93 -0.79
C PRO A 70 -0.61 -15.59 0.27
N ALA A 71 -0.99 -16.80 0.71
CA ALA A 71 -0.24 -17.54 1.72
C ALA A 71 1.25 -17.58 1.31
N PRO A 72 2.19 -17.35 2.25
CA PRO A 72 3.60 -17.32 1.93
C PRO A 72 3.98 -18.63 1.26
N THR A 73 4.35 -18.57 -0.02
CA THR A 73 4.89 -19.73 -0.74
C THR A 73 6.28 -20.00 -0.19
N ARG A 74 6.36 -20.76 0.91
CA ARG A 74 7.61 -21.40 1.33
C ARG A 74 8.01 -22.37 0.23
N HIS A 75 9.11 -22.07 -0.44
CA HIS A 75 9.80 -22.99 -1.35
C HIS A 75 10.94 -23.71 -0.60
#